data_AF-A0A7S2INY9-F1
#
_entry.id   AF-A0A7S2INY9-F1
#
_cell.length_a   1.000
_cell.length_b   1.000
_cell.length_c   1.000
_cell.angle_alpha   90.00
_cell.angle_beta   90.00
_cell.angle_gamma   90.00
#
_symmetry.space_group_name_H-M   'P 1'
#
loop_
_entity.id
_entity.type
_entity.pdbx_description
1 polymer ?
#
loop_
_entity_poly.entity_id
_entity_poly.type
_entity_poly.pdbx_seq_one_letter_code
_entity_poly.pdbx_strand_id
1 'polypeptide(L)'
;LHDLKPWTWTGKSPKAAMDEVKEVINAYEPGQQGIDGGGFAIKASGDDYVYTQFESLRRGHIDDVEFFVAPGTAADAQEGNLLIRSASRIGFYDFGVNAMRLNTLSEALAKKGGWKVDRIDVKSHPRYWGFNCDGGDGRRAPFNVRERWPKMCVNEVTLAESPQY
;
A
#
# COMPACT_ATOMS: atom_id res chain seq x y z
N LEU A 1 7.78 -5.65 -3.22
CA LEU A 1 7.63 -4.22 -3.61
C LEU A 1 8.92 -3.50 -3.22
N HIS A 2 9.65 -2.98 -4.20
CA HIS A 2 10.91 -2.27 -3.97
C HIS A 2 10.74 -0.80 -4.34
N ASP A 3 11.60 0.07 -3.80
CA ASP A 3 11.71 1.49 -4.15
C ASP A 3 10.48 2.35 -3.80
N LEU A 4 9.92 2.15 -2.61
CA LEU A 4 8.87 3.04 -2.09
C LEU A 4 9.47 4.41 -1.75
N LYS A 5 8.93 5.45 -2.39
CA LYS A 5 9.20 6.83 -1.96
C LYS A 5 8.55 7.09 -0.59
N PRO A 6 9.18 7.89 0.28
CA PRO A 6 8.53 8.35 1.48
C PRO A 6 7.21 9.07 1.17
N TRP A 7 6.21 8.87 2.02
CA TRP A 7 5.01 9.70 2.02
C TRP A 7 5.33 10.97 2.79
N THR A 8 4.84 12.12 2.33
CA THR A 8 5.15 13.38 3.00
C THR A 8 3.90 13.97 3.62
N TRP A 9 4.04 14.61 4.78
CA TRP A 9 2.97 15.39 5.39
C TRP A 9 3.38 16.84 5.60
N THR A 10 2.38 17.73 5.70
CA THR A 10 2.51 19.13 6.10
C THR A 10 1.35 19.54 7.02
N GLY A 11 1.54 20.62 7.77
CA GLY A 11 0.54 21.21 8.68
C GLY A 11 0.26 20.42 9.95
N LYS A 12 1.12 19.48 10.35
CA LYS A 12 0.92 18.65 11.55
C LYS A 12 2.24 18.16 12.14
N SER A 13 2.24 17.91 13.46
CA SER A 13 3.38 17.31 14.16
C SER A 13 3.61 15.86 13.73
N PRO A 14 4.82 15.30 13.91
CA PRO A 14 5.09 13.91 13.55
C PRO A 14 4.18 12.92 14.28
N LYS A 15 3.91 13.17 15.56
CA LYS A 15 2.97 12.36 16.36
C LYS A 15 1.55 12.43 15.78
N ALA A 16 1.06 13.62 15.43
CA ALA A 16 -0.26 13.77 14.84
C ALA A 16 -0.36 13.06 13.48
N ALA A 17 0.68 13.15 12.65
CA ALA A 17 0.76 12.39 11.40
C ALA A 17 0.71 10.88 11.66
N MET A 18 1.47 10.38 12.63
CA MET A 18 1.47 8.96 13.00
C MET A 18 0.13 8.50 13.59
N ASP A 19 -0.56 9.34 14.35
CA ASP A 19 -1.88 9.01 14.90
C ASP A 19 -2.94 8.91 13.79
N GLU A 20 -2.86 9.74 12.73
CA GLU A 20 -3.70 9.58 11.53
C GLU A 20 -3.39 8.28 10.78
N VAL A 21 -2.11 7.88 10.68
CA VAL A 21 -1.71 6.58 10.10
C VAL A 21 -2.35 5.42 10.86
N LYS A 22 -2.30 5.44 12.19
CA LYS A 22 -2.95 4.41 13.01
C LYS A 22 -4.47 4.43 12.84
N GLU A 23 -5.07 5.61 12.71
CA GLU A 23 -6.52 5.71 12.49
C GLU A 23 -6.93 5.07 11.17
N VAL A 24 -6.22 5.36 10.06
CA VAL A 24 -6.55 4.75 8.76
C VAL A 24 -6.29 3.23 8.74
N ILE A 25 -5.29 2.74 9.50
CA ILE A 25 -5.07 1.30 9.67
C ILE A 25 -6.24 0.68 10.42
N ASN A 26 -6.68 1.28 11.53
CA ASN A 26 -7.81 0.75 12.31
C ASN A 26 -9.14 0.81 11.53
N ALA A 27 -9.31 1.79 10.66
CA ALA A 27 -10.49 1.94 9.81
C ALA A 27 -10.43 1.07 8.53
N TYR A 28 -9.34 0.34 8.30
CA TYR A 28 -9.19 -0.52 7.13
C TYR A 28 -10.19 -1.67 7.19
N GLU A 29 -10.98 -1.85 6.13
CA GLU A 29 -11.95 -2.93 6.01
C GLU A 29 -11.32 -4.15 5.32
N PRO A 30 -11.09 -5.29 6.02
CA PRO A 30 -10.50 -6.48 5.42
C PRO A 30 -11.41 -7.09 4.34
N GLY A 31 -10.81 -7.68 3.30
CA GLY A 31 -11.57 -8.31 2.21
C GLY A 31 -11.82 -7.39 1.02
N GLN A 32 -11.44 -6.11 1.09
CA GLN A 32 -11.59 -5.17 -0.01
C GLN A 32 -10.82 -5.66 -1.24
N GLN A 33 -11.48 -5.64 -2.40
CA GLN A 33 -10.96 -6.23 -3.65
C GLN A 33 -10.60 -7.73 -3.53
N GLY A 34 -11.04 -8.42 -2.48
CA GLY A 34 -10.74 -9.82 -2.22
C GLY A 34 -9.33 -10.08 -1.69
N ILE A 35 -8.67 -9.09 -1.08
CA ILE A 35 -7.40 -9.26 -0.36
C ILE A 35 -7.61 -9.16 1.16
N ASP A 36 -6.65 -9.64 1.94
CA ASP A 36 -6.60 -9.50 3.41
C ASP A 36 -7.83 -9.97 4.19
N GLY A 37 -8.67 -10.84 3.62
CA GLY A 37 -9.89 -11.26 4.31
C GLY A 37 -9.67 -12.04 5.62
N GLY A 38 -8.43 -12.42 5.95
CA GLY A 38 -8.06 -12.98 7.26
C GLY A 38 -7.92 -11.91 8.35
N GLY A 39 -7.99 -10.62 7.97
CA GLY A 39 -7.89 -9.48 8.87
C GLY A 39 -6.47 -8.93 8.96
N PHE A 40 -6.27 -8.10 9.96
CA PHE A 40 -4.96 -7.54 10.29
C PHE A 40 -4.81 -7.39 11.80
N ALA A 41 -3.56 -7.26 12.25
CA ALA A 41 -3.25 -6.97 13.65
C ALA A 41 -2.05 -6.02 13.74
N ILE A 42 -2.21 -4.93 14.49
CA ILE A 42 -1.10 -4.06 14.88
C ILE A 42 -0.25 -4.84 15.89
N LYS A 43 1.05 -5.02 15.59
CA LYS A 43 2.00 -5.77 16.40
C LYS A 43 2.94 -4.89 17.20
N ALA A 44 3.19 -3.67 16.74
CA ALA A 44 3.88 -2.64 17.50
C ALA A 44 3.33 -1.26 17.13
N SER A 45 3.26 -0.35 18.11
CA SER A 45 2.77 1.01 17.92
C SER A 45 3.46 1.93 18.92
N GLY A 46 3.98 3.05 18.44
CA GLY A 46 4.63 4.12 19.19
C GLY A 46 4.31 5.48 18.58
N ASP A 47 4.95 6.55 19.04
CA ASP A 47 4.69 7.90 18.54
C ASP A 47 5.27 8.16 17.14
N ASP A 48 6.29 7.41 16.75
CA ASP A 48 7.02 7.55 15.48
C ASP A 48 6.98 6.28 14.62
N TYR A 49 6.40 5.19 15.11
CA TYR A 49 6.42 3.89 14.45
C TYR A 49 5.12 3.12 14.61
N VAL A 50 4.67 2.43 13.57
CA VAL A 50 3.63 1.39 13.65
C VAL A 50 3.95 0.23 12.72
N TYR A 51 3.72 -0.98 13.22
CA TYR A 51 3.88 -2.23 12.49
C TYR A 51 2.60 -3.05 12.55
N THR A 52 2.11 -3.45 11.38
CA THR A 52 0.89 -4.21 11.19
C THR A 52 1.15 -5.46 10.36
N GLN A 53 0.54 -6.58 10.75
CA GLN A 53 0.47 -7.80 9.94
C GLN A 53 -0.90 -7.91 9.29
N PHE A 54 -0.94 -8.15 7.98
CA PHE A 54 -2.15 -8.42 7.21
C PHE A 54 -2.16 -9.89 6.79
N GLU A 55 -3.34 -10.52 6.86
CA GLU A 55 -3.49 -11.95 6.60
C GLU A 55 -4.47 -12.24 5.45
N SER A 56 -4.04 -13.06 4.49
CA SER A 56 -4.95 -13.58 3.45
C SER A 56 -5.91 -14.63 4.02
N LEU A 57 -7.21 -14.53 3.70
CA LEU A 57 -8.25 -15.44 4.25
C LEU A 57 -8.01 -16.93 3.98
N ARG A 58 -7.62 -17.29 2.75
CA ARG A 58 -7.63 -18.70 2.31
C ARG A 58 -6.28 -19.42 2.48
N ARG A 59 -5.18 -18.68 2.56
CA ARG A 59 -3.82 -19.26 2.54
C ARG A 59 -2.98 -18.89 3.75
N GLY A 60 -3.48 -18.03 4.65
CA GLY A 60 -2.74 -17.59 5.83
C GLY A 60 -1.42 -16.89 5.48
N HIS A 61 -1.26 -16.37 4.26
CA HIS A 61 -0.11 -15.55 3.91
C HIS A 61 -0.11 -14.29 4.78
N ILE A 62 1.04 -14.00 5.38
CA ILE A 62 1.24 -12.84 6.22
C ILE A 62 2.12 -11.83 5.49
N ASP A 63 1.59 -10.63 5.36
CA ASP A 63 2.30 -9.46 4.86
C ASP A 63 2.55 -8.49 6.01
N ASP A 64 3.77 -7.99 6.11
CA ASP A 64 4.16 -6.96 7.06
C ASP A 64 4.01 -5.58 6.40
N VAL A 65 3.41 -4.63 7.12
CA VAL A 65 3.38 -3.20 6.76
C VAL A 65 3.90 -2.39 7.93
N GLU A 66 4.89 -1.55 7.67
CA GLU A 66 5.48 -0.66 8.67
C GLU A 66 5.50 0.77 8.17
N PHE A 67 5.24 1.69 9.09
CA PHE A 67 5.39 3.11 8.91
C PHE A 67 6.31 3.66 9.98
N PHE A 68 7.24 4.52 9.57
CA PHE A 68 8.21 5.12 10.48
C PHE A 68 8.43 6.59 10.12
N VAL A 69 8.25 7.50 11.07
CA VAL A 69 8.64 8.90 10.92
C VAL A 69 10.15 8.93 10.68
N ALA A 70 10.59 9.65 9.64
CA ALA A 70 11.99 9.68 9.27
C ALA A 70 12.88 10.13 10.46
N PRO A 71 14.01 9.44 10.71
CA PRO A 71 14.93 9.82 11.77
C PRO A 71 15.35 11.30 11.69
N GLY A 72 15.46 11.94 12.85
CA GLY A 72 15.86 13.35 12.94
C GLY A 72 14.74 14.35 12.65
N THR A 73 13.51 13.89 12.40
CA THR A 73 12.34 14.79 12.36
C THR A 73 12.11 15.35 13.76
N ALA A 74 12.16 16.68 13.91
CA ALA A 74 11.91 17.35 15.18
C ALA A 74 10.47 17.14 15.66
N ALA A 75 10.26 17.01 16.97
CA ALA A 75 8.94 16.72 17.55
C ALA A 75 7.89 17.82 17.28
N ASP A 76 8.34 19.05 17.05
CA ASP A 76 7.52 20.23 16.73
C ASP A 76 7.49 20.57 15.23
N ALA A 77 8.15 19.76 14.38
CA ALA A 77 8.13 19.94 12.94
C ALA A 77 6.69 19.94 12.41
N GLN A 78 6.41 20.83 11.46
CA GLN A 78 5.10 20.93 10.82
C GLN A 78 5.04 20.19 9.47
N GLU A 79 6.12 19.55 9.09
CA GLU A 79 6.23 18.74 7.87
C GLU A 79 7.24 17.62 8.09
N GLY A 80 7.18 16.58 7.27
CA GLY A 80 8.15 15.50 7.35
C GLY A 80 7.89 14.36 6.38
N ASN A 81 8.73 13.33 6.50
CA ASN A 81 8.72 12.14 5.66
C ASN A 81 8.36 10.92 6.49
N LEU A 82 7.45 10.10 5.98
CA LEU A 82 7.03 8.82 6.52
C LEU A 82 7.66 7.75 5.64
N LEU A 83 8.56 6.96 6.22
CA LEU A 83 9.17 5.81 5.58
C LEU A 83 8.19 4.63 5.65
N ILE A 84 8.11 3.87 4.56
CA ILE A 84 7.15 2.77 4.42
C ILE A 84 7.91 1.50 4.05
N ARG A 85 7.59 0.39 4.74
CA ARG A 85 7.97 -0.96 4.33
C ARG A 85 6.70 -1.77 4.13
N SER A 86 6.61 -2.50 3.01
CA SER A 86 5.57 -3.52 2.83
C SER A 86 6.15 -4.75 2.16
N ALA A 87 6.03 -5.90 2.82
CA ALA A 87 6.66 -7.14 2.38
C ALA A 87 5.90 -8.39 2.82
N SER A 88 5.77 -9.34 1.90
CA SER A 88 5.32 -10.71 2.21
C SER A 88 6.42 -11.49 2.92
N ARG A 89 6.07 -12.27 3.95
CA ARG A 89 7.05 -13.10 4.69
C ARG A 89 7.55 -14.30 3.92
N ILE A 90 6.72 -14.83 3.02
CA ILE A 90 7.02 -16.01 2.23
C ILE A 90 6.66 -15.72 0.78
N GLY A 91 7.54 -16.14 -0.12
CA GLY A 91 7.35 -16.03 -1.56
C GLY A 91 7.93 -14.75 -2.15
N PHE A 92 8.22 -14.82 -3.45
CA PHE A 92 8.73 -13.71 -4.25
C PHE A 92 7.60 -12.87 -4.87
N TYR A 93 6.43 -13.48 -5.05
CA TYR A 93 5.30 -12.93 -5.79
C TYR A 93 4.13 -12.64 -4.84
N ASP A 94 3.69 -11.38 -4.79
CA ASP A 94 2.61 -10.92 -3.92
C ASP A 94 1.30 -10.60 -4.68
N PHE A 95 1.26 -10.79 -6.00
CA PHE A 95 0.09 -10.58 -6.85
C PHE A 95 -0.47 -9.14 -6.77
N GLY A 96 0.39 -8.16 -6.52
CA GLY A 96 -0.02 -6.75 -6.38
C GLY A 96 -0.69 -6.42 -5.04
N VAL A 97 -0.81 -7.39 -4.12
CA VAL A 97 -1.55 -7.25 -2.86
C VAL A 97 -0.98 -6.14 -1.99
N ASN A 98 0.35 -6.07 -1.84
CA ASN A 98 1.00 -5.03 -1.05
C ASN A 98 0.73 -3.63 -1.62
N ALA A 99 0.75 -3.46 -2.95
CA ALA A 99 0.45 -2.19 -3.59
C ALA A 99 -1.03 -1.79 -3.44
N MET A 100 -1.97 -2.73 -3.63
CA MET A 100 -3.41 -2.47 -3.42
C MET A 100 -3.70 -1.99 -2.00
N ARG A 101 -3.06 -2.61 -1.01
CA ARG A 101 -3.18 -2.21 0.40
C ARG A 101 -2.63 -0.81 0.66
N LEU A 102 -1.39 -0.55 0.22
CA LEU A 102 -0.77 0.76 0.41
C LEU A 102 -1.56 1.87 -0.31
N ASN A 103 -2.10 1.60 -1.50
CA ASN A 103 -2.99 2.54 -2.19
C ASN A 103 -4.29 2.80 -1.43
N THR A 104 -4.88 1.77 -0.81
CA THR A 104 -6.09 1.94 0.02
C THR A 104 -5.81 2.83 1.23
N LEU A 105 -4.69 2.57 1.93
CA LEU A 105 -4.28 3.37 3.09
C LEU A 105 -3.92 4.81 2.69
N SER A 106 -3.24 4.99 1.56
CA SER A 106 -2.85 6.33 1.09
C SER A 106 -4.04 7.16 0.63
N GLU A 107 -5.03 6.56 -0.03
CA GLU A 107 -6.30 7.23 -0.38
C GLU A 107 -7.07 7.67 0.87
N ALA A 108 -7.03 6.88 1.95
CA ALA A 108 -7.63 7.25 3.23
C ALA A 108 -6.88 8.42 3.89
N LEU A 109 -5.54 8.41 3.87
CA LEU A 109 -4.73 9.53 4.37
C LEU A 109 -4.90 10.79 3.54
N ALA A 110 -4.96 10.70 2.22
CA ALA A 110 -5.16 11.86 1.35
C ALA A 110 -6.45 12.62 1.72
N LYS A 111 -7.51 11.91 2.13
CA LYS A 111 -8.77 12.50 2.62
C LYS A 111 -8.63 13.25 3.95
N LYS A 112 -7.61 12.96 4.77
CA LYS A 112 -7.30 13.69 6.01
C LYS A 112 -6.68 15.08 5.74
N GLY A 113 -6.17 15.31 4.52
CA GLY A 113 -5.50 16.54 4.15
C GLY A 113 -4.07 16.64 4.66
N GLY A 114 -3.25 17.44 3.98
CA GLY A 114 -1.83 17.62 4.32
C GLY A 114 -0.94 16.42 4.00
N TRP A 115 -1.45 15.37 3.34
CA TRP A 115 -0.66 14.23 2.87
C TRP A 115 -0.40 14.32 1.38
N LYS A 116 0.83 13.99 0.97
CA LYS A 116 1.19 13.76 -0.42
C LYS A 116 1.77 12.35 -0.53
N VAL A 117 1.06 11.55 -1.30
CA VAL A 117 1.39 10.14 -1.54
C VAL A 117 1.27 9.86 -3.04
N ASP A 118 2.33 9.29 -3.62
CA ASP A 118 2.28 8.79 -4.98
C ASP A 118 1.56 7.44 -4.99
N ARG A 119 0.54 7.30 -5.85
CA ARG A 119 -0.12 6.01 -6.10
C ARG A 119 0.89 5.01 -6.67
N ILE A 120 0.79 3.76 -6.24
CA ILE A 120 1.60 2.64 -6.73
C ILE A 120 0.85 1.96 -7.87
N ASP A 121 1.18 2.31 -9.11
CA ASP A 121 0.52 1.85 -10.33
C ASP A 121 1.55 1.51 -11.43
N VAL A 122 1.07 1.08 -12.61
CA VAL A 122 1.92 0.68 -13.73
C VAL A 122 2.86 1.81 -14.19
N LYS A 123 2.45 3.08 -14.04
CA LYS A 123 3.26 4.23 -14.42
C LYS A 123 4.35 4.52 -13.39
N SER A 124 4.02 4.47 -12.11
CA SER A 124 4.98 4.78 -11.03
C SER A 124 5.91 3.61 -10.73
N HIS A 125 5.46 2.37 -10.89
CA HIS A 125 6.22 1.15 -10.60
C HIS A 125 6.12 0.12 -11.75
N PRO A 126 6.59 0.44 -12.97
CA PRO A 126 6.41 -0.39 -14.16
C PRO A 126 7.04 -1.77 -14.05
N ARG A 127 8.18 -1.90 -13.33
CA ARG A 127 8.80 -3.21 -13.10
C ARG A 127 7.96 -4.09 -12.18
N TYR A 128 7.45 -3.53 -11.08
CA TYR A 128 6.63 -4.27 -10.12
C TYR A 128 5.32 -4.73 -10.75
N TRP A 129 4.63 -3.82 -11.45
CA TRP A 129 3.36 -4.16 -12.09
C TRP A 129 3.53 -4.98 -13.37
N GLY A 130 4.58 -4.77 -14.16
CA GLY A 130 4.87 -5.65 -15.31
C GLY A 130 5.07 -7.09 -14.87
N PHE A 131 5.81 -7.30 -13.76
CA PHE A 131 5.97 -8.64 -13.20
C PHE A 131 4.64 -9.20 -12.66
N ASN A 132 3.86 -8.39 -11.93
CA ASN A 132 2.59 -8.82 -11.34
C ASN A 132 1.45 -9.05 -12.36
N CYS A 133 1.38 -8.24 -13.41
CA CYS A 133 0.31 -8.25 -14.42
C CYS A 133 0.58 -9.21 -15.58
N ASP A 134 1.83 -9.33 -16.01
CA ASP A 134 2.20 -10.10 -17.20
C ASP A 134 3.01 -11.36 -16.83
N GLY A 135 3.12 -11.65 -15.52
CA GLY A 135 3.65 -12.88 -14.95
C GLY A 135 5.18 -13.00 -14.93
N GLY A 136 5.90 -12.01 -15.46
CA GLY A 136 7.35 -12.11 -15.69
C GLY A 136 7.69 -13.16 -16.76
N ASP A 137 8.50 -12.79 -17.76
CA ASP A 137 9.03 -13.63 -18.86
C ASP A 137 8.12 -14.68 -19.56
N GLY A 138 6.80 -14.59 -19.37
CA GLY A 138 5.78 -15.29 -20.16
C GLY A 138 5.47 -16.72 -19.73
N ARG A 139 5.91 -17.21 -18.56
CA ARG A 139 5.63 -18.61 -18.17
C ARG A 139 5.13 -18.77 -16.73
N ARG A 140 3.80 -18.79 -16.61
CA ARG A 140 3.00 -19.32 -15.49
C ARG A 140 3.12 -18.54 -14.17
N ALA A 141 2.55 -17.34 -14.11
CA ALA A 141 2.03 -16.84 -12.83
C ALA A 141 0.78 -17.66 -12.47
N PRO A 142 0.73 -18.36 -11.32
CA PRO A 142 -0.43 -19.18 -10.92
C PRO A 142 -1.69 -18.34 -10.60
N PHE A 143 -1.58 -17.01 -10.62
CA PHE A 143 -2.68 -16.05 -10.59
C PHE A 143 -2.36 -14.90 -11.55
N ASN A 144 -3.21 -14.68 -12.53
CA ASN A 144 -3.10 -13.54 -13.44
C ASN A 144 -3.79 -12.31 -12.83
N VAL A 145 -3.00 -11.35 -12.33
CA VAL A 145 -3.52 -10.09 -11.76
C VAL A 145 -4.33 -9.32 -12.81
N ARG A 146 -3.96 -9.41 -14.10
CA ARG A 146 -4.70 -8.75 -15.18
C ARG A 146 -6.11 -9.33 -15.37
N GLU A 147 -6.31 -10.61 -15.11
CA GLU A 147 -7.65 -11.22 -15.16
C GLU A 147 -8.47 -10.90 -13.91
N ARG A 148 -7.86 -10.97 -12.72
CA ARG A 148 -8.57 -10.77 -11.45
C ARG A 148 -8.83 -9.30 -11.12
N TRP A 149 -7.86 -8.44 -11.41
CA TRP A 149 -7.87 -7.00 -11.11
C TRP A 149 -7.36 -6.19 -12.32
N PRO A 150 -8.08 -6.21 -13.45
CA PRO A 150 -7.64 -5.56 -14.70
C PRO A 150 -7.32 -4.07 -14.52
N LYS A 151 -8.06 -3.38 -13.65
CA LYS A 151 -7.87 -1.95 -13.35
C LYS A 151 -6.50 -1.63 -12.74
N MET A 152 -5.87 -2.59 -12.06
CA MET A 152 -4.53 -2.41 -11.49
C MET A 152 -3.42 -2.55 -12.54
N CYS A 153 -3.73 -3.15 -13.69
CA CYS A 153 -2.81 -3.45 -14.78
C CYS A 153 -2.95 -2.52 -15.99
N VAL A 154 -3.63 -1.38 -15.80
CA VAL A 154 -3.81 -0.33 -16.81
C VAL A 154 -3.50 1.03 -16.19
N ASN A 155 -3.00 1.95 -17.00
CA ASN A 155 -2.88 3.34 -16.59
C ASN A 155 -4.29 3.96 -16.60
N GLU A 156 -4.72 4.65 -15.54
CA GLU A 156 -6.08 5.20 -15.42
C GLU A 156 -6.48 6.17 -16.56
N VAL A 157 -5.53 6.63 -17.37
CA VAL A 157 -5.77 7.41 -18.60
C VAL A 157 -6.50 6.61 -19.69
N THR A 158 -6.40 5.28 -19.72
CA THR A 158 -6.99 4.44 -20.79
C THR A 158 -8.37 3.87 -20.48
N LEU A 159 -8.95 4.14 -19.30
CA LEU A 159 -10.31 3.67 -18.95
C LEU A 159 -11.43 4.66 -19.37
N ALA A 160 -11.07 5.81 -19.94
CA ALA A 160 -12.04 6.79 -20.45
C ALA A 160 -12.60 6.47 -21.84
N GLU A 161 -12.16 5.38 -22.51
CA GLU A 161 -12.53 5.07 -23.90
C GLU A 161 -13.04 3.64 -24.12
N SER A 162 -13.77 3.04 -23.17
CA SER A 162 -14.58 1.85 -23.48
C SER A 162 -16.07 2.24 -23.57
N PRO A 163 -16.67 2.29 -24.77
CA PRO A 163 -18.12 2.39 -24.89
C PRO A 163 -18.73 1.14 -24.27
N GLN A 164 -19.72 1.33 -23.40
CA GLN A 164 -20.66 0.27 -23.06
C GLN A 164 -21.36 -0.16 -24.36
N TYR A 165 -21.16 -1.41 -24.77
CA TYR A 165 -22.01 -2.12 -25.72
C TYR A 165 -22.73 -3.24 -24.96
#